data_AF-A0A100VLJ3-F1
#
_entry.id   AF-A0A100VLJ3-F1
#
_cell.length_a   1.000
_cell.length_b   1.000
_cell.length_c   1.000
_cell.angle_alpha   90.00
_cell.angle_beta   90.00
_cell.angle_gamma   90.00
#
_symmetry.space_group_name_H-M   'P 1'
#
loop_
_entity.id
_entity.type
_entity.pdbx_description
1 polymer ?
#
loop_
_entity_poly.entity_id
_entity_poly.type
_entity_poly.pdbx_seq_one_letter_code
_entity_poly.pdbx_strand_id
1 'polypeptide(L)'
;MKEQQSGSVVNVASVGGIRGVLNQAAYVASKHVVSGMTKNAAIEYAQYNLSINAIAPGAIMTAMVVGSLKQIGGEEGWEEAGKEFVSINPKRRLVNLKK
;
A
#
# COMPACT_ATOMS: atom_id res chain seq x y z
N MET A 1 -12.89 3.30 -21.52
CA MET A 1 -11.64 4.07 -21.50
C MET A 1 -10.93 4.05 -22.86
N LYS A 2 -10.50 2.90 -23.42
CA LYS A 2 -9.82 2.87 -24.73
C LYS A 2 -10.63 3.50 -25.88
N GLU A 3 -11.89 3.10 -26.06
CA GLU A 3 -12.77 3.70 -27.09
C GLU A 3 -13.04 5.20 -26.83
N GLN A 4 -13.05 5.61 -25.57
CA GLN A 4 -13.28 6.98 -25.13
C GLN A 4 -12.03 7.87 -25.22
N GLN A 5 -10.86 7.30 -25.56
CA GLN A 5 -9.56 8.00 -25.66
C GLN A 5 -9.25 8.89 -24.44
N SER A 6 -9.66 8.45 -23.25
CA SER A 6 -9.40 9.14 -21.99
C SER A 6 -9.70 8.23 -20.80
N GLY A 7 -8.95 8.42 -19.72
CA GLY A 7 -9.22 7.75 -18.45
C GLY A 7 -8.04 7.74 -17.48
N SER A 8 -8.35 7.35 -16.24
CA SER A 8 -7.34 7.10 -15.22
C SER A 8 -7.66 5.82 -14.44
N VAL A 9 -6.61 5.07 -14.10
CA VAL A 9 -6.65 3.90 -13.24
C VAL A 9 -5.65 4.10 -12.11
N VAL A 10 -6.12 3.93 -10.88
CA VAL A 10 -5.28 4.01 -9.67
C VAL A 10 -5.34 2.69 -8.93
N ASN A 11 -4.24 1.96 -8.95
CA ASN A 11 -4.08 0.69 -8.24
C ASN A 11 -3.59 0.90 -6.81
N VAL A 12 -4.07 0.08 -5.88
CA VAL A 12 -3.59 0.08 -4.48
C VAL A 12 -2.48 -0.96 -4.32
N ALA A 13 -1.24 -0.52 -4.41
CA ALA A 13 -0.05 -1.32 -4.12
C ALA A 13 0.25 -1.34 -2.60
N SER A 14 1.52 -1.25 -2.23
CA SER A 14 2.03 -1.16 -0.87
C SER A 14 3.50 -0.74 -0.92
N VAL A 15 4.06 -0.23 0.18
CA VAL A 15 5.53 -0.19 0.33
C VAL A 15 6.16 -1.58 0.15
N GLY A 16 5.40 -2.65 0.42
CA GLY A 16 5.80 -4.04 0.11
C GLY A 16 5.90 -4.35 -1.39
N GLY A 17 5.45 -3.46 -2.28
CA GLY A 17 5.63 -3.58 -3.73
C GLY A 17 6.91 -2.92 -4.27
N ILE A 18 7.70 -2.30 -3.39
CA ILE A 18 8.98 -1.63 -3.74
C ILE A 18 10.13 -2.02 -2.80
N ARG A 19 9.85 -2.66 -1.66
CA ARG A 19 10.84 -3.20 -0.73
C ARG A 19 10.31 -4.47 -0.04
N GLY A 20 11.22 -5.23 0.59
CA GLY A 20 10.85 -6.35 1.44
C GLY A 20 10.17 -5.92 2.73
N VAL A 21 9.31 -6.79 3.26
CA VAL A 21 8.66 -6.68 4.57
C VAL A 21 8.77 -8.05 5.26
N LEU A 22 9.33 -8.06 6.47
CA LEU A 22 9.54 -9.28 7.25
C LEU A 22 8.21 -10.02 7.47
N ASN A 23 8.24 -11.36 7.40
CA ASN A 23 7.09 -12.25 7.62
C ASN A 23 5.89 -12.03 6.69
N GLN A 24 6.09 -11.40 5.53
CA GLN A 24 5.01 -11.07 4.59
C GLN A 24 5.33 -11.48 3.14
N ALA A 25 6.02 -12.61 2.93
CA ALA A 25 6.52 -13.03 1.61
C ALA A 25 5.44 -13.04 0.51
N ALA A 26 4.30 -13.70 0.75
CA ALA A 26 3.21 -13.77 -0.22
C ALA A 26 2.60 -12.38 -0.51
N TYR A 27 2.44 -11.56 0.52
CA TYR A 27 1.93 -10.19 0.38
C TYR A 27 2.91 -9.33 -0.43
N VAL A 28 4.20 -9.33 -0.08
CA VAL A 28 5.27 -8.62 -0.80
C VAL A 28 5.33 -9.05 -2.27
N ALA A 29 5.28 -10.35 -2.55
CA ALA A 29 5.24 -10.88 -3.92
C ALA A 29 4.02 -10.33 -4.69
N SER A 30 2.82 -10.43 -4.10
CA SER A 30 1.59 -9.92 -4.74
C SER A 30 1.66 -8.42 -5.01
N LYS A 31 2.26 -7.63 -4.11
CA LYS A 31 2.35 -6.17 -4.26
C LYS A 31 3.42 -5.76 -5.27
N HIS A 32 4.50 -6.53 -5.43
CA HIS A 32 5.42 -6.35 -6.55
C HIS A 32 4.74 -6.63 -7.90
N VAL A 33 3.88 -7.67 -7.97
CA VAL A 33 3.08 -7.94 -9.18
C VAL A 33 2.20 -6.74 -9.52
N VAL A 34 1.47 -6.17 -8.55
CA VAL A 34 0.65 -4.97 -8.78
C VAL A 34 1.50 -3.81 -9.30
N SER A 35 2.65 -3.54 -8.70
CA SER A 35 3.55 -2.47 -9.15
C SER A 35 4.12 -2.72 -10.55
N GLY A 36 4.50 -3.96 -10.88
CA GLY A 36 5.01 -4.35 -12.19
C GLY A 36 3.94 -4.24 -13.28
N MET A 37 2.76 -4.83 -13.04
CA MET A 37 1.63 -4.75 -13.97
C MET A 37 1.17 -3.32 -14.21
N THR A 38 1.16 -2.47 -13.17
CA THR A 38 0.83 -1.04 -13.33
C THR A 38 1.78 -0.36 -14.30
N LYS A 39 3.10 -0.58 -14.15
CA LYS A 39 4.10 0.01 -15.04
C LYS A 39 3.94 -0.49 -16.49
N ASN A 40 3.72 -1.80 -16.66
CA ASN A 40 3.54 -2.38 -17.98
C ASN A 40 2.29 -1.83 -18.68
N ALA A 41 1.15 -1.83 -17.98
CA ALA A 41 -0.10 -1.29 -18.51
C ALA A 41 0.00 0.21 -18.82
N ALA A 42 0.68 0.99 -17.97
CA ALA A 42 0.88 2.42 -18.24
C ALA A 42 1.55 2.65 -19.60
N ILE A 43 2.55 1.85 -19.97
CA ILE A 43 3.24 1.94 -21.25
C ILE A 43 2.34 1.46 -22.40
N GLU A 44 1.69 0.31 -22.24
CA GLU A 44 0.84 -0.28 -23.29
C GLU A 44 -0.34 0.63 -23.68
N TYR A 45 -0.93 1.29 -22.69
CA TYR A 45 -2.18 2.04 -22.85
C TYR A 45 -2.00 3.57 -22.93
N ALA A 46 -0.78 4.09 -22.75
CA ALA A 46 -0.49 5.53 -22.88
C ALA A 46 -0.95 6.12 -24.22
N GLN A 47 -0.82 5.35 -25.31
CA GLN A 47 -1.26 5.74 -26.66
C GLN A 47 -2.75 6.05 -26.78
N TYR A 48 -3.57 5.60 -25.82
CA TYR A 48 -5.02 5.83 -25.78
C TYR A 48 -5.39 6.93 -24.77
N ASN A 49 -4.44 7.77 -24.38
CA ASN A 49 -4.60 8.85 -23.39
C ASN A 49 -5.14 8.32 -22.03
N LEU A 50 -4.63 7.15 -21.63
CA LEU A 50 -4.95 6.53 -20.34
C LEU A 50 -3.77 6.70 -19.39
N SER A 51 -4.03 7.19 -18.18
CA SER A 51 -3.05 7.24 -17.10
C SER A 51 -3.26 6.07 -16.14
N ILE A 52 -2.23 5.25 -15.93
CA ILE A 52 -2.32 4.08 -15.05
C ILE A 52 -1.21 4.18 -14.02
N ASN A 53 -1.60 4.36 -12.76
CA ASN A 53 -0.67 4.58 -11.65
C ASN A 53 -1.00 3.69 -10.47
N ALA A 54 -0.04 3.54 -9.56
CA ALA A 54 -0.24 2.86 -8.30
C ALA A 54 0.17 3.74 -7.14
N ILE A 55 -0.61 3.69 -6.06
CA ILE A 55 -0.23 4.27 -4.77
C ILE A 55 0.35 3.14 -3.92
N ALA A 56 1.46 3.41 -3.24
CA ALA A 56 2.13 2.47 -2.36
C ALA A 56 2.03 2.94 -0.89
N PRO A 57 0.92 2.65 -0.17
CA PRO A 57 0.79 3.05 1.22
C PRO A 57 1.85 2.43 2.12
N GLY A 58 2.36 3.23 3.05
CA GLY A 58 2.91 2.74 4.31
C GLY A 58 1.78 2.38 5.28
N ALA A 59 2.06 2.35 6.58
CA ALA A 59 1.03 2.04 7.57
C ALA A 59 0.05 3.20 7.77
N ILE A 60 -1.24 2.88 7.58
CA ILE A 60 -2.37 3.79 7.72
C ILE A 60 -3.31 3.21 8.79
N MET A 61 -3.81 4.08 9.68
CA MET A 61 -4.76 3.70 10.71
C MET A 61 -6.07 3.19 10.08
N THR A 62 -6.19 1.87 10.00
CA THR A 62 -7.30 1.13 9.40
C THR A 62 -7.56 -0.13 10.22
N ALA A 63 -8.75 -0.73 10.08
CA ALA A 63 -9.07 -1.98 10.78
C ALA A 63 -8.06 -3.11 10.48
N MET A 64 -7.51 -3.16 9.25
CA MET A 64 -6.45 -4.10 8.87
C MET A 64 -5.18 -3.91 9.70
N VAL A 65 -4.70 -2.67 9.81
CA VAL A 65 -3.49 -2.37 10.59
C VAL A 65 -3.74 -2.59 12.08
N VAL A 66 -4.90 -2.23 12.61
CA VAL A 66 -5.28 -2.53 14.00
C VAL A 66 -5.27 -4.05 14.24
N GLY A 67 -5.83 -4.85 13.32
CA GLY A 67 -5.77 -6.30 13.39
C GLY A 67 -4.34 -6.84 13.39
N SER A 68 -3.46 -6.33 12.53
CA SER A 68 -2.03 -6.69 12.53
C SER A 68 -1.32 -6.30 13.83
N LEU A 69 -1.64 -5.14 14.41
CA LEU A 69 -1.06 -4.70 15.68
C LEU A 69 -1.57 -5.55 16.86
N LYS A 70 -2.83 -5.99 16.84
CA LYS A 70 -3.38 -6.93 17.81
C LYS A 70 -2.73 -8.32 17.75
N GLN A 71 -2.29 -8.76 16.56
CA GLN A 71 -1.51 -9.99 16.45
C GLN A 71 -0.13 -9.88 17.11
N ILE A 72 0.41 -8.67 17.25
CA ILE A 72 1.72 -8.40 17.86
C ILE A 72 1.57 -8.13 19.36
N GLY A 73 0.69 -7.19 19.74
CA GLY A 73 0.53 -6.69 21.11
C GLY A 73 -0.70 -7.20 21.86
N GLY A 74 -1.53 -8.06 21.26
CA GLY A 74 -2.79 -8.51 21.84
C GLY A 74 -3.92 -7.47 21.80
N GLU A 75 -5.09 -7.84 22.32
CA GLU A 75 -6.30 -6.99 22.32
C GLU A 75 -6.12 -5.69 23.12
N GLU A 76 -5.33 -5.71 24.19
CA GLU A 76 -5.11 -4.55 25.07
C GLU A 76 -3.80 -3.80 24.76
N GLY A 77 -2.80 -4.46 24.14
CA GLY A 77 -1.48 -3.89 23.90
C GLY A 77 -1.22 -3.39 22.47
N TRP A 78 -2.20 -3.46 21.57
CA TRP A 78 -2.02 -3.08 20.18
C TRP A 78 -1.65 -1.59 19.98
N GLU A 79 -2.05 -0.71 20.89
CA GLU A 79 -1.71 0.72 20.82
C GLU A 79 -0.22 0.96 21.08
N GLU A 80 0.36 0.30 22.08
CA GLU A 80 1.79 0.35 22.36
C GLU A 80 2.60 -0.30 21.23
N ALA A 81 2.16 -1.46 20.73
CA ALA A 81 2.73 -2.07 19.54
C ALA A 81 2.68 -1.09 18.33
N GLY A 82 1.61 -0.30 18.22
CA GLY A 82 1.48 0.75 17.21
C GLY A 82 2.51 1.86 17.36
N LYS A 83 2.78 2.34 18.59
CA LYS A 83 3.81 3.35 18.89
C LYS A 83 5.21 2.83 18.56
N GLU A 84 5.51 1.60 18.94
CA GLU A 84 6.79 0.96 18.62
C GLU A 84 6.95 0.78 17.11
N PHE A 85 5.92 0.28 16.42
CA PHE A 85 5.92 0.07 14.98
C PHE A 85 6.22 1.36 14.19
N VAL A 86 5.72 2.51 14.63
CA VAL A 86 5.95 3.79 13.94
C VAL A 86 7.21 4.51 14.40
N SER A 87 7.92 4.04 15.43
CA SER A 87 9.11 4.70 15.98
C SER A 87 10.21 4.91 14.95
N ILE A 88 10.37 3.95 14.02
CA ILE A 88 11.34 3.98 12.92
C ILE A 88 10.85 4.80 11.72
N ASN A 89 9.57 5.14 11.66
CA ASN A 89 9.04 5.97 10.58
C ASN A 89 9.51 7.41 10.82
N PRO A 90 10.05 8.13 9.81
CA PRO A 90 10.50 9.51 9.98
C PRO A 90 9.44 10.47 10.54
N LYS A 91 8.16 10.18 10.30
CA LYS A 91 7.02 10.95 10.81
C LYS A 91 6.52 10.51 12.20
N ARG A 92 7.04 9.40 12.74
CA ARG A 92 6.71 8.83 14.07
C ARG A 92 5.21 8.67 14.36
N ARG A 93 4.42 8.45 13.31
CA ARG A 93 2.96 8.28 13.42
C ARG A 93 2.41 7.45 12.28
N LEU A 94 1.26 6.84 12.53
CA LEU A 94 0.41 6.30 11.47
C LEU A 94 -0.25 7.46 10.71
N VAL A 95 -0.53 7.25 9.44
CA VAL A 95 -1.38 8.18 8.70
C VAL A 95 -2.83 7.94 9.14
N ASN A 96 -3.54 9.00 9.55
CA ASN A 96 -4.97 8.94 9.82
C ASN A 96 -5.73 9.47 8.60
N LEU A 97 -6.73 8.71 8.13
CA LEU A 97 -7.59 9.10 7.00
C LEU A 97 -8.81 9.92 7.42
N LYS A 98 -9.18 9.88 8.70
CA LYS A 98 -10.24 10.71 9.27
C LYS A 98 -9.59 12.00 9.78
N LYS A 99 -9.70 13.06 8.99
CA LYS A 99 -9.64 14.42 9.53
C LYS A 99 -10.94 14.71 10.27
#